data_AF-A0A0R1U627-F1
#
_entry.id   AF-A0A0R1U627-F1
#
_cell.length_a   1.000
_cell.length_b   1.000
_cell.length_c   1.000
_cell.angle_alpha   90.00
_cell.angle_beta   90.00
_cell.angle_gamma   90.00
#
_symmetry.space_group_name_H-M   'P 1'
#
loop_
_entity.id
_entity.type
_entity.pdbx_description
1 polymer ?
#
loop_
_entity_poly.entity_id
_entity_poly.type
_entity_poly.pdbx_seq_one_letter_code
_entity_poly.pdbx_strand_id
1 'polypeptide(L)' 'MLVNGVWVTFYNLYEWSVSRLRDIKATLSDNIEKSRGDKEFQACLIKLIDIEIDRKIRTENIDLSAERKSRSITET' A
#
# COMPACT_ATOMS: atom_id res chain seq x y z
N MET A 1 -2.64 -8.33 -12.72
CA MET A 1 -2.47 -7.21 -13.67
C MET A 1 -1.02 -6.82 -13.69
N LEU A 2 -0.46 -6.59 -14.89
CA LEU A 2 0.93 -6.15 -15.01
C LEU A 2 1.00 -4.62 -14.84
N VAL A 3 1.69 -4.15 -13.80
CA VAL A 3 1.92 -2.73 -13.54
C VAL A 3 3.43 -2.50 -13.47
N ASN A 4 3.99 -1.73 -14.40
CA ASN A 4 5.44 -1.48 -14.50
C ASN A 4 6.28 -2.77 -14.42
N GLY A 5 5.90 -3.79 -15.19
CA GLY A 5 6.59 -5.08 -15.24
C GLY A 5 6.36 -6.02 -14.05
N VAL A 6 5.54 -5.61 -13.06
CA VAL A 6 5.24 -6.39 -11.87
C VAL A 6 3.82 -6.92 -11.93
N TRP A 7 3.65 -8.21 -11.61
CA TRP A 7 2.33 -8.81 -11.50
C TRP A 7 1.69 -8.43 -10.16
N VAL A 8 0.73 -7.52 -10.22
CA VAL A 8 -0.05 -7.07 -9.07
C VAL A 8 -1.37 -7.85 -9.01
N THR A 9 -1.66 -8.43 -7.84
CA THR A 9 -2.89 -9.14 -7.54
C THR A 9 -3.40 -8.71 -6.16
N PHE A 10 -4.67 -8.98 -5.88
CA PHE A 10 -5.22 -8.83 -4.53
C PHE A 10 -4.36 -9.57 -3.48
N TYR A 11 -3.86 -10.75 -3.82
CA TYR A 11 -3.15 -11.63 -2.88
C TYR A 11 -1.73 -11.19 -2.56
N ASN A 12 -1.14 -10.23 -3.27
CA ASN A 12 0.24 -9.82 -3.01
C ASN A 12 0.39 -8.35 -2.58
N LEU A 13 -0.71 -7.62 -2.38
CA LEU A 13 -0.66 -6.21 -1.94
C LEU A 13 0.08 -6.05 -0.61
N TYR A 14 -0.09 -7.01 0.32
CA TYR A 14 0.53 -6.97 1.65
C TYR A 14 2.07 -7.10 1.60
N GLU A 15 2.64 -7.64 0.53
CA GLU A 15 4.09 -7.87 0.38
C GLU A 15 4.83 -6.58 0.01
N TRP A 16 4.12 -5.58 -0.52
CA TRP A 16 4.73 -4.35 -0.99
C TRP A 16 4.89 -3.32 0.13
N SER A 17 5.91 -2.47 0.00
CA SER A 17 6.07 -1.30 0.86
C SER A 17 5.03 -0.24 0.56
N VAL A 18 4.75 0.67 1.51
CA VAL A 18 3.83 1.80 1.31
C VAL A 18 4.24 2.65 0.10
N SER A 19 5.54 2.90 -0.08
CA SER A 19 6.04 3.63 -1.25
C SER A 19 5.69 2.93 -2.55
N ARG A 20 5.93 1.62 -2.62
CA ARG A 20 5.66 0.85 -3.84
C ARG A 20 4.16 0.77 -4.14
N LEU A 21 3.33 0.65 -3.10
CA LEU A 21 1.87 0.71 -3.23
C LEU A 21 1.40 2.04 -3.80
N ARG A 22 1.98 3.17 -3.38
CA ARG A 22 1.69 4.50 -3.95
C ARG A 22 2.07 4.60 -5.42
N ASP A 23 3.23 4.06 -5.82
CA ASP A 23 3.66 4.05 -7.23
C ASP A 23 2.72 3.21 -8.11
N ILE A 24 2.30 2.04 -7.61
CA ILE A 24 1.32 1.19 -8.29
C ILE A 24 0.00 1.95 -8.43
N LYS A 25 -0.50 2.57 -7.36
CA LYS A 25 -1.72 3.37 -7.39
C LYS A 25 -1.65 4.48 -8.43
N ALA A 26 -0.56 5.26 -8.47
CA ALA A 26 -0.38 6.34 -9.44
C ALA A 26 -0.42 5.82 -10.88
N THR A 27 0.22 4.67 -11.14
CA THR A 27 0.21 4.04 -12.46
C THR A 27 -1.19 3.56 -12.86
N LEU A 28 -1.95 2.99 -11.93
CA LEU A 28 -3.34 2.57 -12.18
C LEU A 28 -4.25 3.78 -12.45
N SER A 29 -4.10 4.88 -11.70
CA SER A 29 -4.83 6.12 -11.93
C SER A 29 -4.57 6.70 -13.32
N ASP A 30 -3.29 6.79 -13.73
CA ASP A 30 -2.91 7.25 -15.07
C ASP A 30 -3.49 6.38 -16.19
N ASN A 31 -3.52 5.05 -15.99
CA ASN A 31 -4.14 4.14 -16.94
C ASN A 31 -5.66 4.35 -17.05
N ILE A 32 -6.37 4.58 -15.95
CA ILE A 32 -7.81 4.88 -15.96
C ILE A 32 -8.09 6.16 -16.74
N GLU A 33 -7.32 7.22 -16.48
CA GLU A 33 -7.41 8.51 -17.18
C GLU A 33 -7.16 8.35 -18.68
N LYS A 34 -6.12 7.61 -19.05
CA LYS A 34 -5.76 7.31 -20.45
C LYS A 34 -6.64 6.24 -21.10
N SER A 35 -7.66 5.76 -20.41
CA SER A 35 -8.57 4.71 -20.88
C SER A 35 -7.88 3.41 -21.31
N ARG A 36 -6.85 2.98 -20.57
CA ARG A 36 -6.07 1.77 -20.84
C ARG A 36 -6.51 0.63 -19.93
N GLY A 37 -6.75 -0.54 -20.51
CA GLY A 37 -7.10 -1.75 -19.76
C GLY A 37 -8.52 -1.72 -19.15
N ASP A 38 -8.77 -2.64 -18.23
CA ASP A 38 -10.04 -2.74 -17.51
C ASP A 38 -10.11 -1.67 -16.41
N LYS A 39 -10.97 -0.66 -16.58
CA LYS A 39 -11.07 0.45 -15.63
C LYS A 39 -11.71 0.05 -14.30
N GLU A 40 -12.68 -0.86 -14.33
CA GLU A 40 -13.40 -1.28 -13.12
C GLU A 40 -12.47 -2.08 -12.22
N PHE A 41 -11.72 -3.02 -12.80
CA PHE A 41 -10.73 -3.79 -12.08
C PHE A 41 -9.62 -2.90 -11.52
N GLN A 42 -9.14 -1.91 -12.27
CA GLN A 42 -8.13 -0.96 -11.79
C GLN A 42 -8.64 -0.09 -10.63
N ALA A 43 -9.88 0.41 -10.72
CA ALA A 43 -10.50 1.18 -9.64
C ALA A 43 -10.68 0.32 -8.37
N CYS A 44 -11.03 -0.97 -8.53
CA CYS A 44 -11.09 -1.92 -7.43
C CYS A 44 -9.71 -2.10 -6.77
N LEU A 45 -8.66 -2.33 -7.56
CA LEU A 45 -7.30 -2.45 -7.05
C LEU A 45 -6.82 -1.20 -6.32
N ILE A 46 -7.13 0.00 -6.84
CA ILE A 46 -6.79 1.27 -6.18
C ILE A 46 -7.39 1.33 -4.77
N LYS A 47 -8.67 0.94 -4.60
CA LYS A 47 -9.32 0.91 -3.28
C LYS A 47 -8.65 -0.07 -2.32
N LEU A 48 -8.25 -1.25 -2.81
CA LEU A 48 -7.53 -2.24 -2.00
C LEU A 48 -6.15 -1.75 -1.59
N ILE A 49 -5.45 -1.05 -2.49
CA ILE A 49 -4.15 -0.43 -2.20
C ILE A 49 -4.30 0.62 -1.11
N ASP A 50 -5.34 1.46 -1.15
CA ASP A 50 -5.59 2.47 -0.12
C ASP A 50 -5.82 1.84 1.27
N ILE A 51 -6.61 0.77 1.33
CA ILE A 51 -6.82 0.01 2.57
C ILE A 51 -5.49 -0.55 3.11
N GLU A 52 -4.65 -1.11 2.25
CA GLU A 52 -3.38 -1.70 2.67
C GLU A 52 -2.35 -0.64 3.11
N ILE A 53 -2.33 0.54 2.46
CA ILE A 53 -1.52 1.68 2.91
C ILE A 53 -1.95 2.11 4.32
N ASP A 54 -3.26 2.28 4.55
CA ASP A 54 -3.78 2.68 5.85
C ASP A 54 -3.47 1.64 6.94
N ARG A 55 -3.60 0.35 6.61
CA ARG A 55 -3.24 -0.76 7.51
C ARG A 55 -1.76 -0.68 7.90
N LYS A 56 -0.85 -0.54 6.93
CA LYS A 56 0.60 -0.48 7.19
C LYS A 56 0.98 0.72 8.03
N ILE A 57 0.44 1.91 7.75
CA ILE A 57 0.67 3.12 8.55
C ILE A 57 0.20 2.92 9.99
N ARG A 58 -0.97 2.30 10.20
CA ARG A 58 -1.45 1.98 11.56
C ARG A 58 -0.52 1.03 12.29
N THR A 59 -0.06 -0.03 11.63
CA THR A 59 0.90 -0.97 12.20
C THR A 59 2.21 -0.27 12.58
N GLU A 60 2.80 0.51 11.67
CA GLU A 60 4.02 1.28 11.94
C GLU A 60 3.87 2.22 13.15
N ASN A 61 2.72 2.90 13.28
CA ASN A 61 2.45 3.77 14.42
C ASN A 61 2.32 3.00 15.75
N ILE A 62 1.74 1.80 15.73
CA ILE A 62 1.65 0.93 16.91
C ILE A 62 3.05 0.49 17.33
N ASP A 63 3.87 0.06 16.37
CA ASP A 63 5.23 -0.40 16.61
C ASP A 63 6.09 0.73 17.19
N LEU A 64 6.01 1.95 16.62
CA LEU A 64 6.69 3.14 17.15
C LEU A 64 6.24 3.50 18.57
N SER A 65 4.95 3.33 18.88
CA SER A 65 4.42 3.56 20.23
C SER A 65 4.96 2.53 21.23
N ALA A 66 4.99 1.26 20.83
CA ALA A 66 5.56 0.17 21.64
C ALA A 66 7.06 0.38 21.89
N GLU A 67 7.82 0.77 20.86
CA GLU A 67 9.25 1.09 21.00
C GLU A 67 9.48 2.23 21.99
N ARG A 68 8.73 3.34 21.89
CA ARG A 68 8.84 4.47 22.82
C ARG A 68 8.60 4.04 24.27
N LYS A 69 7.58 3.21 24.50
CA LYS A 69 7.27 2.69 25.84
C LYS A 69 8.36 1.76 26.37
N SER A 70 8.95 0.94 25.51
CA SER A 70 10.05 0.04 25.91
C SER A 70 11.31 0.81 26.32
N ARG A 71 11.67 1.88 25.59
CA ARG A 71 12.82 2.74 25.90
C ARG A 71 12.62 3.47 27.23
N SER A 72 11.44 4.03 27.48
CA SER A 72 11.17 4.72 28.75
C SER A 72 11.27 3.82 29.99
N ILE A 73 10.98 2.52 29.86
CA ILE A 73 11.10 1.55 30.97
C ILE A 73 12.57 1.17 31.21
N THR A 74 13.41 1.19 30.18
CA THR A 74 14.82 0.76 30.28
C THR A 74 15.73 1.87 30.82
N GLU A 75 15.30 3.13 30.73
CA GLU A 75 16.02 4.31 31.21
C GLU A 75 15.64 4.74 32.66
N THR A 76 14.77 3.98 33.34
CA THR A 76 14.37 4.20 34.75
C THR A 76 14.97 3.12 35.64
#